data_AF-A0A9X3BZR7-F1
#
_entry.id   AF-A0A9X3BZR7-F1
#
_cell.length_a   1.000
_cell.length_b   1.000
_cell.length_c   1.000
_cell.angle_alpha   90.00
_cell.angle_beta   90.00
_cell.angle_gamma   90.00
#
_symmetry.space_group_name_H-M   'P 1'
#
loop_
_entity.id
_entity.type
_entity.pdbx_description
1 polymer ?
#
loop_
_entity_poly.entity_id
_entity_poly.type
_entity_poly.pdbx_seq_one_letter_code
_entity_poly.pdbx_strand_id
1 'polypeptide(L)'
;MKNRLLPLLVVLGSYSAYSQVGIGTLNPDASAQLEVLAKNRGVLIPRVELLSSTDVTTIKKNEKGNYTESLLVFNINTISDVIPGYYYWYNNKWNRMAVSGESTGGSGGTASGEGIPAKDGQPGYPGKGVSIYTDTKTGIVYVQNSDGTWSSISGPQGIAGVPGVAGLVPSAGTTIVVDNTTGTVYILIPGKDPKDADSWSPINGAAGNNGKDGMIGGTGA
;
A
#
# COMPACT_ATOMS: atom_id res chain seq x y z
N MET A 1 -40.18 11.82 -74.69
CA MET A 1 -39.56 11.13 -73.52
C MET A 1 -38.59 12.09 -72.84
N LYS A 2 -39.03 13.00 -71.95
CA LYS A 2 -38.10 14.00 -71.35
C LYS A 2 -38.19 14.20 -69.83
N ASN A 3 -39.19 13.63 -69.14
CA ASN A 3 -39.41 13.92 -67.71
C ASN A 3 -39.30 12.68 -66.79
N ARG A 4 -38.84 11.52 -67.31
CA ARG A 4 -38.71 10.28 -66.52
C ARG A 4 -37.38 10.13 -65.79
N LEU A 5 -36.40 10.99 -66.10
CA LEU A 5 -35.07 10.99 -65.45
C LEU A 5 -35.09 11.71 -64.09
N LEU A 6 -35.96 12.70 -63.91
CA LEU A 6 -36.06 13.48 -62.66
C LEU A 6 -36.42 12.60 -61.43
N PRO A 7 -37.45 11.74 -61.46
CA PRO A 7 -37.76 10.89 -60.30
C PRO A 7 -36.65 9.87 -60.03
N LEU A 8 -35.97 9.36 -61.06
CA LEU A 8 -34.83 8.45 -60.90
C LEU A 8 -33.65 9.14 -60.19
N LEU A 9 -33.38 10.40 -60.53
CA LEU A 9 -32.31 11.19 -59.94
C LEU A 9 -32.60 11.57 -58.48
N VAL A 10 -33.87 11.83 -58.14
CA VAL A 10 -34.32 12.04 -56.76
C VAL A 10 -34.14 10.77 -55.91
N VAL A 11 -34.55 9.61 -56.43
CA VAL A 11 -34.42 8.32 -55.74
C VAL A 11 -32.95 7.94 -55.54
N LEU A 12 -32.10 8.13 -56.55
CA LEU A 12 -30.66 7.86 -56.45
C LEU A 12 -29.95 8.84 -55.51
N GLY A 13 -30.37 10.11 -55.45
CA GLY A 13 -29.81 11.12 -54.54
C GLY A 13 -30.16 10.88 -53.06
N SER A 14 -31.30 10.26 -52.77
CA SER A 14 -31.72 9.95 -51.39
C SER A 14 -30.94 8.79 -50.72
N TYR A 15 -30.20 7.98 -51.48
CA TYR A 15 -29.48 6.82 -50.94
C TYR A 15 -28.14 7.16 -50.26
N SER A 16 -27.67 8.41 -50.32
CA SER A 16 -26.32 8.80 -49.85
C SER A 16 -26.31 9.72 -48.63
N ALA A 17 -27.43 9.95 -47.95
CA ALA A 17 -27.48 10.80 -46.77
C ALA A 17 -27.04 10.04 -45.50
N TYR A 18 -25.72 9.87 -45.33
CA TYR A 18 -25.17 9.62 -43.99
C TYR A 18 -25.22 10.92 -43.21
N SER A 19 -26.15 11.04 -42.25
CA SER A 19 -26.21 12.21 -41.36
C SER A 19 -25.58 11.86 -40.02
N GLN A 20 -24.60 12.65 -39.61
CA GLN A 20 -24.18 12.73 -38.21
C GLN A 20 -25.35 13.21 -37.35
N VAL A 21 -25.39 12.79 -36.08
CA VAL A 21 -26.45 13.17 -35.14
C VAL A 21 -25.98 14.37 -34.32
N GLY A 22 -26.58 15.53 -34.57
CA GLY A 22 -26.43 16.71 -33.72
C GLY A 22 -27.60 16.88 -32.78
N ILE A 23 -27.34 17.05 -31.49
CA ILE A 23 -28.35 17.48 -30.51
C ILE A 23 -27.93 18.87 -30.02
N GLY A 24 -28.69 19.90 -30.41
CA GLY A 24 -28.38 21.30 -30.06
C GLY A 24 -27.38 22.00 -30.99
N THR A 25 -26.96 21.35 -32.07
CA THR A 25 -26.20 21.94 -33.18
C THR A 25 -26.75 21.46 -34.52
N LEU A 26 -26.77 22.34 -35.53
CA LEU A 26 -27.14 21.99 -36.91
C LEU A 26 -25.93 21.54 -37.74
N ASN A 27 -24.72 21.84 -37.27
CA ASN A 27 -23.46 21.52 -37.94
C ASN A 27 -22.58 20.75 -36.95
N PRO A 28 -22.84 19.46 -36.70
CA PRO A 28 -21.99 18.68 -35.82
C PRO A 28 -20.62 18.48 -36.46
N ASP A 29 -19.58 18.37 -35.63
CA ASP A 29 -18.22 18.14 -36.09
C ASP A 29 -18.15 16.90 -37.00
N ALA A 30 -17.44 17.01 -38.13
CA ALA A 30 -17.35 15.95 -39.12
C ALA A 30 -16.67 14.67 -38.59
N SER A 31 -15.91 14.77 -37.50
CA SER A 31 -15.29 13.63 -36.82
C SER A 31 -16.21 12.95 -35.78
N ALA A 32 -17.37 13.53 -35.47
CA ALA A 32 -18.30 13.03 -34.47
C ALA A 32 -19.51 12.34 -35.08
N GLN A 33 -19.78 11.09 -34.66
CA GLN A 33 -21.03 10.41 -35.00
C GLN A 33 -22.23 10.96 -34.21
N LEU A 34 -21.98 11.48 -33.00
CA LEU A 34 -22.94 12.14 -32.13
C LEU A 34 -22.26 13.35 -31.46
N GLU A 35 -22.85 14.54 -31.59
CA GLU A 35 -22.47 15.74 -30.83
C GLU A 35 -23.68 16.23 -30.02
N VAL A 36 -23.47 16.48 -28.73
CA VAL A 36 -24.48 17.11 -27.87
C VAL A 36 -23.96 18.46 -27.39
N LEU A 37 -24.50 19.53 -27.96
CA LEU A 37 -24.12 20.90 -27.67
C LEU A 37 -25.19 21.61 -26.82
N ALA A 38 -24.82 22.05 -25.62
CA ALA A 38 -25.69 22.87 -24.76
C ALA A 38 -24.84 23.76 -23.85
N LYS A 39 -25.37 24.94 -23.47
CA LYS A 39 -24.69 25.88 -22.57
C LYS A 39 -24.90 25.57 -21.08
N ASN A 40 -26.05 25.00 -20.74
CA ASN A 40 -26.52 24.86 -19.36
C ASN A 40 -27.35 23.58 -19.15
N ARG A 41 -27.07 22.53 -19.93
CA ARG A 41 -27.73 21.22 -19.83
C ARG A 41 -26.69 20.12 -19.97
N GLY A 42 -26.88 19.01 -19.27
CA GLY A 42 -26.05 17.81 -19.40
C GLY A 42 -26.75 16.71 -20.20
N VAL A 43 -26.04 15.59 -20.38
CA VAL A 43 -26.60 14.35 -20.93
C VAL A 43 -26.98 13.43 -19.77
N LEU A 44 -28.24 13.03 -19.70
CA LEU A 44 -28.69 12.04 -18.73
C LEU A 44 -28.39 10.64 -19.26
N ILE A 45 -27.32 10.04 -18.75
CA ILE A 45 -26.96 8.63 -19.00
C ILE A 45 -27.97 7.72 -18.28
N PRO A 46 -28.32 6.53 -18.83
CA PRO A 46 -29.23 5.58 -18.18
C PRO A 46 -28.84 5.29 -16.73
N ARG A 47 -29.79 5.49 -15.82
CA ARG A 47 -29.63 5.16 -14.40
C ARG A 47 -30.16 3.76 -14.16
N VAL A 48 -29.31 2.89 -13.64
CA VAL A 48 -29.62 1.46 -13.49
C VAL A 48 -29.21 0.94 -12.13
N GLU A 49 -29.82 -0.17 -11.73
CA GLU A 49 -29.64 -0.83 -10.44
C GLU A 49 -28.75 -2.06 -10.61
N LEU A 50 -27.44 -1.87 -10.78
CA LEU A 50 -26.53 -3.01 -10.91
C LEU A 50 -26.52 -3.85 -9.63
N LEU A 51 -26.45 -5.17 -9.80
CA LEU A 51 -26.40 -6.13 -8.69
C LEU A 51 -24.95 -6.50 -8.28
N SER A 52 -24.00 -6.43 -9.21
CA SER A 52 -22.57 -6.66 -9.02
C SER A 52 -21.78 -6.14 -10.24
N SER A 53 -20.44 -6.15 -10.19
CA SER A 53 -19.63 -5.82 -11.37
C SER A 53 -19.77 -6.83 -12.51
N THR A 54 -20.28 -8.04 -12.22
CA THR A 54 -20.51 -9.11 -13.20
C THR A 54 -21.99 -9.26 -13.58
N ASP A 55 -22.82 -8.28 -13.23
CA ASP A 55 -24.25 -8.28 -13.53
C ASP A 55 -24.52 -8.33 -15.05
N VAL A 56 -25.23 -9.38 -15.46
CA VAL A 56 -25.66 -9.65 -16.84
C VAL A 56 -27.19 -9.71 -16.99
N THR A 57 -27.95 -9.23 -16.02
CA THR A 57 -29.42 -9.26 -16.02
C THR A 57 -30.03 -7.87 -16.14
N THR A 58 -29.44 -6.86 -15.50
CA THR A 58 -29.96 -5.48 -15.49
C THR A 58 -29.94 -4.84 -16.88
N ILE A 59 -28.87 -5.05 -17.64
CA ILE A 59 -28.75 -4.61 -19.04
C ILE A 59 -28.93 -5.80 -19.96
N LYS A 60 -29.84 -5.66 -20.94
CA LYS A 60 -30.08 -6.69 -21.95
C LYS A 60 -28.93 -6.73 -22.95
N LYS A 61 -28.56 -7.95 -23.34
CA LYS A 61 -27.64 -8.22 -24.45
C LYS A 61 -28.22 -7.72 -25.78
N ASN A 62 -27.34 -7.43 -26.72
CA ASN A 62 -27.76 -7.15 -28.10
C ASN A 62 -28.35 -8.41 -28.77
N GLU A 63 -28.86 -8.24 -29.99
CA GLU A 63 -29.49 -9.32 -30.76
C GLU A 63 -28.56 -10.52 -31.04
N LYS A 64 -27.24 -10.33 -30.91
CA LYS A 64 -26.23 -11.38 -31.07
C LYS A 64 -25.87 -12.08 -29.75
N GLY A 65 -26.57 -11.78 -28.66
CA GLY A 65 -26.33 -12.38 -27.34
C GLY A 65 -25.10 -11.86 -26.61
N ASN A 66 -24.54 -10.73 -27.05
CA ASN A 66 -23.32 -10.14 -26.49
C ASN A 66 -23.59 -8.74 -25.90
N TYR A 67 -22.69 -8.31 -25.03
CA TYR A 67 -22.57 -6.91 -24.64
C TYR A 67 -21.60 -6.22 -25.58
N THR A 68 -21.96 -5.03 -26.04
CA THR A 68 -21.02 -4.16 -26.76
C THR A 68 -20.09 -3.51 -25.74
N GLU A 69 -18.78 -3.50 -26.01
CA GLU A 69 -17.84 -2.76 -25.17
C GLU A 69 -18.16 -1.26 -25.18
N SER A 70 -17.79 -0.57 -24.12
CA SER A 70 -18.01 0.87 -23.95
C SER A 70 -19.47 1.30 -23.76
N LEU A 71 -20.39 0.39 -23.43
CA LEU A 71 -21.71 0.79 -22.91
C LEU A 71 -21.53 1.56 -21.60
N LEU A 72 -22.10 2.77 -21.49
CA LEU A 72 -21.99 3.66 -20.33
C LEU A 72 -23.32 3.72 -19.58
N VAL A 73 -23.28 3.53 -18.26
CA VAL A 73 -24.44 3.64 -17.36
C VAL A 73 -24.07 4.37 -16.08
N PHE A 74 -25.07 4.89 -15.37
CA PHE A 74 -24.92 5.38 -14.00
C PHE A 74 -25.58 4.38 -13.05
N ASN A 75 -24.79 3.69 -12.22
CA ASN A 75 -25.32 2.82 -11.19
C ASN A 75 -25.87 3.66 -10.02
N ILE A 76 -27.06 3.30 -9.51
CA ILE A 76 -27.66 3.93 -8.33
C ILE A 76 -27.66 3.04 -7.08
N ASN A 77 -27.25 1.77 -7.21
CA ASN A 77 -27.24 0.82 -6.11
C ASN A 77 -25.92 0.77 -5.35
N THR A 78 -26.02 0.41 -4.06
CA THR A 78 -24.89 -0.06 -3.24
C THR A 78 -25.14 -1.52 -2.87
N ILE A 79 -24.60 -2.45 -3.67
CA ILE A 79 -24.78 -3.90 -3.49
C ILE A 79 -23.49 -4.60 -3.93
N SER A 80 -23.07 -5.64 -3.21
CA SER A 80 -21.86 -6.42 -3.52
C SER A 80 -20.62 -5.50 -3.62
N ASP A 81 -20.04 -5.42 -4.81
CA ASP A 81 -18.83 -4.71 -5.17
C ASP A 81 -19.13 -3.45 -6.02
N VAL A 82 -20.42 -3.10 -6.17
CA VAL A 82 -20.85 -1.89 -6.86
C VAL A 82 -21.41 -0.86 -5.89
N ILE A 83 -21.07 0.39 -6.15
CA ILE A 83 -21.54 1.59 -5.44
C ILE A 83 -22.03 2.61 -6.47
N PRO A 84 -22.76 3.66 -6.08
CA PRO A 84 -23.22 4.66 -7.03
C PRO A 84 -22.06 5.32 -7.81
N GLY A 85 -22.28 5.54 -9.11
CA GLY A 85 -21.29 6.15 -9.99
C GLY A 85 -21.42 5.73 -11.46
N TYR A 86 -20.54 6.25 -12.31
CA TYR A 86 -20.47 5.89 -13.71
C TYR A 86 -19.76 4.55 -13.91
N TYR A 87 -20.35 3.66 -14.70
CA TYR A 87 -19.79 2.37 -15.06
C TYR A 87 -19.78 2.19 -16.57
N TYR A 88 -18.74 1.53 -17.09
CA TYR A 88 -18.68 1.10 -18.47
C TYR A 88 -18.42 -0.39 -18.62
N TRP A 89 -19.04 -1.01 -19.62
CA TRP A 89 -18.82 -2.41 -19.93
C TRP A 89 -17.48 -2.62 -20.65
N TYR A 90 -16.60 -3.41 -20.07
CA TYR A 90 -15.31 -3.79 -20.68
C TYR A 90 -14.74 -5.04 -20.01
N ASN A 91 -14.09 -5.93 -20.77
CA ASN A 91 -13.52 -7.19 -20.27
C ASN A 91 -14.51 -8.03 -19.43
N ASN A 92 -15.73 -8.22 -19.96
CA ASN A 92 -16.80 -9.00 -19.34
C ASN A 92 -17.26 -8.54 -17.95
N LYS A 93 -17.10 -7.26 -17.62
CA LYS A 93 -17.60 -6.68 -16.37
C LYS A 93 -17.92 -5.19 -16.50
N TRP A 94 -18.69 -4.69 -15.56
CA TRP A 94 -18.92 -3.28 -15.30
C TRP A 94 -17.74 -2.69 -14.53
N ASN A 95 -17.01 -1.78 -15.17
CA ASN A 95 -15.88 -1.08 -14.58
C ASN A 95 -16.32 0.31 -14.14
N ARG A 96 -16.12 0.66 -12.87
CA ARG A 96 -16.43 1.99 -12.36
C ARG A 96 -15.40 3.00 -12.85
N MET A 97 -15.84 4.16 -13.29
CA MET A 97 -14.97 5.31 -13.52
C MET A 97 -14.59 5.92 -12.17
N ALA A 98 -13.29 6.04 -11.90
CA ALA A 98 -12.80 6.63 -10.66
C ALA A 98 -13.15 8.13 -10.60
N VAL A 99 -13.57 8.60 -9.43
CA VAL A 99 -13.72 10.03 -9.14
C VAL A 99 -12.40 10.54 -8.56
N SER A 100 -12.03 11.79 -8.87
CA SER A 100 -10.84 12.43 -8.29
C SER A 100 -10.86 12.33 -6.76
N GLY A 101 -9.83 11.73 -6.17
CA GLY A 101 -9.73 11.48 -4.73
C GLY A 101 -10.10 10.06 -4.29
N GLU A 102 -10.72 9.23 -5.14
CA GLU A 102 -10.96 7.81 -4.85
C GLU A 102 -9.77 6.92 -5.25
N SER A 103 -8.96 7.37 -6.21
CA SER A 103 -7.60 6.87 -6.33
C SER A 103 -6.79 7.46 -5.17
N THR A 104 -6.87 6.82 -4.01
CA THR A 104 -5.79 6.92 -3.02
C THR A 104 -4.55 6.38 -3.71
N GLY A 105 -3.82 7.28 -4.34
CA GLY A 105 -2.55 7.01 -5.00
C GLY A 105 -1.57 6.49 -3.97
N GLY A 106 -1.58 5.20 -3.74
CA GLY A 106 -0.44 4.46 -3.21
C GLY A 106 0.38 3.95 -4.39
N SER A 107 0.91 4.85 -5.24
CA SER A 107 2.11 4.48 -5.99
C SER A 107 3.19 4.27 -4.91
N GLY A 108 3.37 3.02 -4.48
CA GLY A 108 4.32 2.64 -3.43
C GLY A 108 3.73 2.22 -2.08
N GLY A 109 2.45 1.81 -2.01
CA GLY A 109 1.90 1.17 -0.80
C GLY A 109 1.99 2.00 0.48
N THR A 110 2.05 3.33 0.37
CA THR A 110 2.18 4.28 1.48
C THR A 110 0.94 5.17 1.56
N ALA A 111 0.51 5.51 2.77
CA ALA A 111 -0.55 6.49 3.04
C ALA A 111 -0.24 7.27 4.34
N SER A 112 -1.04 8.29 4.63
CA SER A 112 -0.95 9.07 5.87
C SER A 112 -2.30 9.58 6.32
N GLY A 113 -2.49 9.75 7.62
CA GLY A 113 -3.70 10.31 8.22
C GLY A 113 -3.53 10.49 9.73
N GLU A 114 -4.58 10.91 10.42
CA GLU A 114 -4.52 11.08 11.88
C GLU A 114 -4.86 9.77 12.61
N GLY A 115 -3.99 9.37 13.56
CA GLY A 115 -4.21 8.23 14.44
C GLY A 115 -3.92 6.86 13.80
N ILE A 116 -4.16 5.79 14.57
CA ILE A 116 -3.89 4.41 14.14
C ILE A 116 -4.83 4.05 12.98
N PRO A 117 -4.31 3.57 11.84
CA PRO A 117 -5.14 3.19 10.69
C PRO A 117 -6.03 1.99 11.03
N ALA A 118 -7.26 2.01 10.51
CA ALA A 118 -8.21 0.92 10.71
C ALA A 118 -7.95 -0.24 9.73
N LYS A 119 -8.58 -1.38 9.99
CA LYS A 119 -8.64 -2.52 9.06
C LYS A 119 -9.63 -2.26 7.92
N ASP A 120 -9.56 -3.05 6.85
CA ASP A 120 -10.51 -2.98 5.74
C ASP A 120 -11.97 -3.07 6.23
N GLY A 121 -12.83 -2.24 5.61
CA GLY A 121 -14.25 -2.10 5.96
C GLY A 121 -14.53 -1.37 7.28
N GLN A 122 -13.60 -0.58 7.81
CA GLN A 122 -13.82 0.26 9.01
C GLN A 122 -13.54 1.75 8.74
N PRO A 123 -14.18 2.68 9.48
CA PRO A 123 -13.83 4.10 9.42
C PRO A 123 -12.35 4.31 9.75
N GLY A 124 -11.64 5.05 8.90
CA GLY A 124 -10.19 5.25 9.05
C GLY A 124 -9.31 4.19 8.37
N TYR A 125 -9.88 3.31 7.54
CA TYR A 125 -9.09 2.43 6.67
C TYR A 125 -8.37 3.24 5.58
N PRO A 126 -7.03 3.15 5.44
CA PRO A 126 -6.28 3.99 4.50
C PRO A 126 -6.45 3.61 3.03
N GLY A 127 -7.12 2.50 2.73
CA GLY A 127 -7.42 2.03 1.38
C GLY A 127 -6.69 0.75 1.00
N LYS A 128 -7.21 0.09 -0.04
CA LYS A 128 -6.69 -1.19 -0.52
C LYS A 128 -5.31 -1.01 -1.15
N GLY A 129 -4.35 -1.83 -0.71
CA GLY A 129 -2.97 -1.81 -1.22
C GLY A 129 -2.01 -0.89 -0.44
N VAL A 130 -2.45 -0.28 0.66
CA VAL A 130 -1.58 0.44 1.59
C VAL A 130 -0.91 -0.58 2.53
N SER A 131 0.42 -0.64 2.50
CA SER A 131 1.23 -1.49 3.40
C SER A 131 1.97 -0.68 4.46
N ILE A 132 2.13 0.62 4.26
CA ILE A 132 2.81 1.55 5.16
C ILE A 132 1.89 2.75 5.39
N TYR A 133 1.71 3.16 6.64
CA TYR A 133 0.89 4.31 7.01
C TYR A 133 1.62 5.20 8.00
N THR A 134 1.59 6.51 7.81
CA THR A 134 2.16 7.48 8.76
C THR A 134 1.06 8.24 9.49
N ASP A 135 1.04 8.15 10.82
CA ASP A 135 0.22 9.01 11.67
C ASP A 135 0.79 10.44 11.66
N THR A 136 0.09 11.37 11.04
CA THR A 136 0.53 12.76 10.89
C THR A 136 0.55 13.53 12.21
N LYS A 137 -0.14 13.04 13.25
CA LYS A 137 -0.19 13.68 14.57
C LYS A 137 0.99 13.29 15.44
N THR A 138 1.37 12.01 15.41
CA THR A 138 2.42 11.46 16.27
C THR A 138 3.74 11.20 15.55
N GLY A 139 3.72 11.14 14.21
CA GLY A 139 4.85 10.72 13.38
C GLY A 139 5.10 9.21 13.38
N ILE A 140 4.21 8.42 14.02
CA ILE A 140 4.36 6.97 14.07
C ILE A 140 4.05 6.36 12.70
N VAL A 141 4.92 5.47 12.25
CA VAL A 141 4.79 4.70 11.02
C VAL A 141 4.29 3.32 11.39
N TYR A 142 3.26 2.85 10.70
CA TYR A 142 2.66 1.55 10.83
C TYR A 142 2.90 0.73 9.57
N VAL A 143 3.10 -0.58 9.73
CA VAL A 143 3.11 -1.56 8.65
C VAL A 143 1.88 -2.46 8.77
N GLN A 144 1.24 -2.79 7.65
CA GLN A 144 0.09 -3.69 7.64
C GLN A 144 0.55 -5.16 7.73
N ASN A 145 -0.05 -5.90 8.65
CA ASN A 145 0.15 -7.34 8.79
C ASN A 145 -0.70 -8.11 7.77
N SER A 146 -0.40 -9.39 7.54
CA SER A 146 -1.13 -10.24 6.59
C SER A 146 -2.61 -10.46 6.94
N ASP A 147 -2.98 -10.26 8.20
CA ASP A 147 -4.36 -10.34 8.69
C ASP A 147 -5.14 -9.02 8.57
N GLY A 148 -4.49 -7.96 8.03
CA GLY A 148 -5.06 -6.64 7.86
C GLY A 148 -4.97 -5.71 9.09
N THR A 149 -4.38 -6.17 10.20
CA THR A 149 -4.04 -5.34 11.37
C THR A 149 -2.78 -4.51 11.12
N TRP A 150 -2.45 -3.58 12.03
CA TRP A 150 -1.34 -2.65 11.87
C TRP A 150 -0.38 -2.70 13.05
N SER A 151 0.92 -2.77 12.74
CA SER A 151 2.01 -2.76 13.72
C SER A 151 2.83 -1.48 13.57
N SER A 152 3.07 -0.74 14.65
CA SER A 152 3.98 0.41 14.62
C SER A 152 5.43 -0.06 14.43
N ILE A 153 6.14 0.51 13.46
CA ILE A 153 7.57 0.28 13.20
C ILE A 153 8.44 1.48 13.56
N SER A 154 7.82 2.61 13.91
CA SER A 154 8.49 3.74 14.57
C SER A 154 7.76 4.12 15.85
N GLY A 155 8.43 4.91 16.68
CA GLY A 155 7.94 5.35 17.98
C GLY A 155 8.99 6.23 18.65
N PRO A 156 8.71 6.79 19.85
CA PRO A 156 9.74 7.47 20.63
C PRO A 156 10.95 6.53 20.75
N GLN A 157 12.17 7.01 20.47
CA GLN A 157 13.39 6.20 20.57
C GLN A 157 13.29 5.25 21.77
N GLY A 158 13.42 3.94 21.55
CA GLY A 158 13.49 2.98 22.65
C GLY A 158 14.51 3.45 23.68
N ILE A 159 14.29 3.14 24.96
CA ILE A 159 15.22 3.52 26.03
C ILE A 159 16.65 3.20 25.57
N ALA A 160 17.56 4.17 25.65
CA ALA A 160 18.97 3.89 25.41
C ALA A 160 19.34 2.68 26.26
N GLY A 161 20.00 1.69 25.66
CA GLY A 161 20.49 0.54 26.42
C GLY A 161 21.25 1.07 27.64
N VAL A 162 20.99 0.49 28.82
CA VAL A 162 21.67 0.92 30.05
C VAL A 162 23.18 0.88 29.76
N PRO A 163 23.92 1.99 29.91
CA PRO A 163 25.36 1.98 29.75
C PRO A 163 25.93 0.83 30.59
N GLY A 164 26.82 0.02 30.02
CA GLY A 164 27.54 -0.99 30.79
C GLY A 164 28.21 -0.31 32.00
N VAL A 165 28.18 -0.96 33.15
CA VAL A 165 28.82 -0.40 34.37
C VAL A 165 30.30 -0.15 34.08
N ALA A 166 30.83 1.01 34.49
CA ALA A 166 32.24 1.35 34.31
C ALA A 166 33.14 0.21 34.85
N GLY A 167 34.16 -0.16 34.08
CA GLY A 167 35.10 -1.22 34.46
C GLY A 167 35.77 -0.94 35.80
N LEU A 168 36.07 -2.00 36.55
CA LEU A 168 36.81 -1.94 37.81
C LEU A 168 38.12 -1.15 37.61
N VAL A 169 38.36 -0.13 38.44
CA VAL A 169 39.69 0.47 38.56
C VAL A 169 40.54 -0.52 39.35
N PRO A 170 41.59 -1.13 38.77
CA PRO A 170 42.45 -2.03 39.51
C PRO A 170 43.06 -1.30 40.70
N SER A 171 43.04 -1.93 41.88
CA SER A 171 43.70 -1.38 43.06
C SER A 171 45.21 -1.29 42.81
N ALA A 172 45.86 -0.29 43.40
CA ALA A 172 47.31 -0.13 43.33
C ALA A 172 48.01 -1.41 43.79
N GLY A 173 48.86 -1.98 42.92
CA GLY A 173 49.54 -3.26 43.17
C GLY A 173 48.95 -4.47 42.45
N THR A 174 47.90 -4.30 41.63
CA THR A 174 47.42 -5.38 40.75
C THR A 174 48.53 -5.79 39.79
N THR A 175 49.01 -7.03 39.91
CA THR A 175 50.05 -7.57 39.03
C THR A 175 49.41 -8.47 37.99
N ILE A 176 49.69 -8.19 36.72
CA ILE A 176 49.29 -9.00 35.57
C ILE A 176 50.56 -9.51 34.91
N VAL A 177 50.62 -10.81 34.65
CA VAL A 177 51.74 -11.43 33.91
C VAL A 177 51.20 -12.15 32.68
N VAL A 178 52.01 -12.18 31.63
CA VAL A 178 51.72 -12.93 30.41
C VAL A 178 52.72 -14.07 30.33
N ASP A 179 52.23 -15.30 30.25
CA ASP A 179 53.05 -16.42 29.82
C ASP A 179 53.31 -16.27 28.32
N ASN A 180 54.51 -15.83 27.96
CA ASN A 180 54.91 -15.59 26.58
C ASN A 180 54.98 -16.87 25.72
N THR A 181 54.92 -18.05 26.34
CA THR A 181 54.91 -19.34 25.64
C THR A 181 53.50 -19.69 25.17
N THR A 182 52.50 -19.43 26.02
CA THR A 182 51.10 -19.85 25.77
C THR A 182 50.18 -18.69 25.40
N GLY A 183 50.62 -17.43 25.60
CA GLY A 183 49.77 -16.25 25.48
C GLY A 183 48.75 -16.11 26.60
N THR A 184 48.85 -16.93 27.65
CA THR A 184 47.92 -16.90 28.78
C THR A 184 48.26 -15.73 29.70
N VAL A 185 47.27 -14.90 29.99
CA VAL A 185 47.35 -13.77 30.90
C VAL A 185 46.85 -14.22 32.26
N TYR A 186 47.63 -13.95 33.29
CA TYR A 186 47.31 -14.26 34.67
C TYR A 186 47.23 -12.98 35.49
N ILE A 187 46.28 -12.94 36.42
CA ILE A 187 46.20 -11.91 37.46
C ILE A 187 46.57 -12.52 38.81
N LEU A 188 47.40 -11.80 39.59
CA LEU A 188 47.71 -12.19 40.95
C LEU A 188 46.45 -12.03 41.82
N ILE A 189 46.06 -13.10 42.51
CA ILE A 189 44.96 -13.06 43.47
C ILE A 189 45.36 -12.10 44.61
N PRO A 190 44.54 -11.08 44.93
CA PRO A 190 44.88 -10.10 45.96
C PRO A 190 45.29 -10.74 47.29
N GLY A 191 46.43 -10.32 47.83
CA GLY A 191 46.95 -10.80 49.12
C GLY A 191 47.71 -12.14 49.07
N LYS A 192 47.95 -12.70 47.89
CA LYS A 192 48.71 -13.94 47.71
C LYS A 192 50.18 -13.70 47.31
N ASP A 193 51.05 -14.65 47.64
CA ASP A 193 52.49 -14.56 47.34
C ASP A 193 52.75 -14.77 45.84
N PRO A 194 53.34 -13.81 45.12
CA PRO A 194 53.62 -13.96 43.69
C PRO A 194 54.60 -15.09 43.35
N LYS A 195 55.34 -15.63 44.33
CA LYS A 195 56.25 -16.77 44.13
C LYS A 195 55.54 -18.12 44.17
N ASP A 196 54.31 -18.17 44.65
CA ASP A 196 53.46 -19.36 44.66
C ASP A 196 52.65 -19.42 43.36
N ALA A 197 52.69 -20.58 42.68
CA ALA A 197 52.02 -20.79 41.41
C ALA A 197 50.49 -20.76 41.55
N ASP A 198 49.95 -21.15 42.71
CA ASP A 198 48.50 -21.16 42.99
C ASP A 198 47.93 -19.77 43.27
N SER A 199 48.80 -18.76 43.40
CA SER A 199 48.42 -17.36 43.57
C SER A 199 47.89 -16.70 42.30
N TRP A 200 47.98 -17.38 41.14
CA TRP A 200 47.71 -16.80 39.84
C TRP A 200 46.43 -17.36 39.23
N SER A 201 45.52 -16.46 38.83
CA SER A 201 44.28 -16.82 38.14
C SER A 201 44.38 -16.48 36.64
N PRO A 202 44.24 -17.45 35.73
CA PRO A 202 44.21 -17.16 34.30
C PRO A 202 42.93 -16.40 33.95
N ILE A 203 43.07 -15.28 33.24
CA ILE A 203 41.95 -14.44 32.80
C ILE A 203 41.63 -14.59 31.31
N ASN A 204 42.48 -15.32 30.58
CA ASN A 204 42.17 -15.85 29.26
C ASN A 204 42.57 -17.35 29.21
N GLY A 205 42.15 -18.06 28.16
CA GLY A 205 42.60 -19.43 27.89
C GLY A 205 43.26 -19.51 26.52
N ALA A 206 44.20 -20.43 26.33
CA ALA A 206 44.98 -20.61 25.09
C ALA A 206 44.16 -20.92 23.82
N ALA A 207 42.83 -21.10 23.92
CA ALA A 207 41.95 -21.40 22.78
C ALA A 207 40.53 -20.80 22.90
N GLY A 208 40.30 -19.76 23.70
CA GLY A 208 38.99 -19.09 23.78
C GLY A 208 37.83 -19.97 24.27
N ASN A 209 38.09 -21.17 24.80
CA ASN A 209 37.08 -22.04 25.39
C ASN A 209 37.16 -21.97 26.91
N ASN A 210 36.17 -21.26 27.47
CA ASN A 210 35.70 -21.25 28.85
C ASN A 210 36.70 -20.73 29.91
N GLY A 211 36.76 -19.40 30.07
CA GLY A 211 36.91 -18.88 31.43
C GLY A 211 35.77 -19.46 32.27
N LYS A 212 36.05 -19.91 33.50
CA LYS A 212 34.97 -20.25 34.44
C LYS A 212 34.02 -19.04 34.52
N ASP A 213 32.71 -19.30 34.58
CA ASP A 213 31.73 -18.25 34.87
C ASP A 213 32.26 -17.41 36.05
N GLY A 214 32.25 -16.08 35.88
CA GLY A 214 32.70 -15.17 36.92
C GLY A 214 31.96 -15.44 38.22
N MET A 215 32.63 -15.23 39.36
CA MET A 215 32.01 -15.40 40.68
C MET A 215 30.71 -14.60 40.74
N ILE A 216 29.61 -15.27 41.09
CA ILE A 216 28.34 -14.62 41.41
C ILE A 216 28.64 -13.61 42.53
N GLY A 217 28.50 -12.32 42.24
CA GLY A 217 28.74 -11.25 43.20
C GLY A 217 27.83 -11.42 44.40
N GLY A 218 28.43 -11.50 45.60
CA GLY A 218 27.70 -11.57 46.86
C GLY A 218 26.86 -10.32 47.09
N THR A 219 25.77 -10.49 47.83
CA THR A 219 24.97 -9.38 48.36
C THR A 219 25.80 -8.60 49.38
N GLY A 220 25.73 -7.28 49.31
CA GLY A 220 26.40 -6.42 50.27
C GLY A 220 25.61 -5.14 50.55
N ALA A 221 25.21 -5.05 51.83
CA ALA A 221 24.86 -3.90 52.68
C ALA A 221 23.77 -2.91 52.20
#